data_AF-A0A1F7WKV9-F1
#
_entry.id   AF-A0A1F7WKV9-F1
#
_cell.length_a   1.000
_cell.length_b   1.000
_cell.length_c   1.000
_cell.angle_alpha   90.00
_cell.angle_beta   90.00
_cell.angle_gamma   90.00
#
_symmetry.space_group_name_H-M   'P 1'
#
loop_
_entity.id
_entity.type
_entity.pdbx_description
1 polymer ?
#
loop_
_entity_poly.entity_id
_entity_poly.type
_entity_poly.pdbx_seq_one_letter_code
_entity_poly.pdbx_strand_id
1 'polypeptide(L)'
;MSVRILSAAITGIDAQLIEVEVDSTPGLHSFTIVGLPDKAVQESKDRIGSAIKNAGLLAPNSKNRRLIINLAPADLKKEGPSYDLPVAIGYLYETGQLKFDSSKVLLAGELSLDGSLKPINGALAMAILADKLGLKEIILPSSNVKEASIIQGIEVIGAQNISEVIGHLNRTSIIDPIEKVSLENSPNSRQADVFSLIKGQEFAKRALSIAAAGFHNILMYGPPGSGKTILAKAAIDLMPDMSIDEAIETAKIYSSVGLINNSPLSAQRPFRNPHHTTSSVAIVGGGSYPKAGEISLAHRGVLFLDELPEFRRDVLESLRQPLEDGTVTISRASGSTVLPAKFMLIAAMNPCPCGNFGN
;
A
#
# COMPACT_ATOMS: atom_id res chain seq x y z
N MET A 1 35.35 3.17 -0.21
CA MET A 1 34.51 2.00 -0.55
C MET A 1 33.11 2.45 -0.22
N SER A 2 32.23 2.61 -1.20
CA SER A 2 30.92 3.21 -0.96
C SER A 2 30.11 2.35 0.00
N VAL A 3 29.44 3.00 0.93
CA VAL A 3 28.52 2.32 1.86
C VAL A 3 27.25 1.96 1.14
N ARG A 4 26.74 0.76 1.39
CA ARG A 4 25.46 0.29 0.84
C ARG A 4 24.46 0.06 1.95
N ILE A 5 23.29 0.69 1.81
CA ILE A 5 22.13 0.50 2.66
C ILE A 5 20.99 -0.05 1.80
N LEU A 6 20.33 -1.10 2.28
CA LEU A 6 19.18 -1.68 1.58
C LEU A 6 17.90 -0.91 1.93
N SER A 7 17.13 -0.61 0.90
CA SER A 7 15.80 0.00 0.97
C SER A 7 14.89 -0.61 -0.10
N ALA A 8 13.70 -0.07 -0.28
CA ALA A 8 12.76 -0.57 -1.27
C ALA A 8 11.91 0.53 -1.89
N ALA A 9 11.55 0.34 -3.16
CA ALA A 9 10.64 1.19 -3.91
C ALA A 9 9.35 0.43 -4.22
N ILE A 10 8.21 1.10 -4.13
CA ILE A 10 6.92 0.50 -4.52
C ILE A 10 6.70 0.67 -6.02
N THR A 11 6.50 -0.45 -6.71
CA THR A 11 6.14 -0.50 -8.13
C THR A 11 4.79 -1.21 -8.24
N GLY A 12 3.73 -0.43 -8.47
CA GLY A 12 2.38 -0.96 -8.38
C GLY A 12 2.00 -1.33 -6.95
N ILE A 13 1.92 -2.64 -6.69
CA ILE A 13 1.65 -3.21 -5.36
C ILE A 13 2.81 -4.07 -4.82
N ASP A 14 3.89 -4.17 -5.58
CA ASP A 14 5.10 -4.91 -5.22
C ASP A 14 6.22 -3.96 -4.81
N ALA A 15 7.18 -4.49 -4.07
CA ALA A 15 8.40 -3.77 -3.72
C ALA A 15 9.57 -4.28 -4.56
N GLN A 16 10.41 -3.35 -5.01
CA GLN A 16 11.69 -3.64 -5.66
C GLN A 16 12.83 -3.17 -4.77
N LEU A 17 13.92 -3.93 -4.74
CA LEU A 17 15.10 -3.61 -3.95
C LEU A 17 15.75 -2.33 -4.44
N ILE A 18 16.05 -1.43 -3.51
CA ILE A 18 16.86 -0.23 -3.76
C ILE A 18 18.14 -0.33 -2.95
N GLU A 19 19.27 -0.19 -3.62
CA GLU A 19 20.55 0.01 -2.95
C GLU A 19 20.82 1.50 -2.87
N VAL A 20 20.87 2.03 -1.64
CA VAL A 20 21.29 3.39 -1.36
C VAL A 20 22.80 3.37 -1.17
N GLU A 21 23.52 3.77 -2.20
CA GLU A 21 24.98 3.88 -2.15
C GLU A 21 25.38 5.30 -1.74
N VAL A 22 26.24 5.40 -0.73
CA VAL A 22 26.70 6.68 -0.18
C VAL A 22 28.21 6.77 -0.32
N ASP A 23 28.67 7.88 -0.91
CA ASP A 23 30.09 8.22 -1.04
C ASP A 23 30.34 9.65 -0.57
N SER A 24 31.39 9.84 0.23
CA SER A 24 31.73 11.15 0.79
C SER A 24 33.21 11.53 0.62
N THR A 25 33.47 12.51 -0.25
CA THR A 25 34.82 13.02 -0.51
C THR A 25 35.04 14.40 0.11
N PRO A 26 36.27 14.74 0.56
CA PRO A 26 36.60 16.11 0.97
C PRO A 26 36.46 17.09 -0.20
N GLY A 27 35.90 18.28 0.04
CA GLY A 27 35.74 19.28 -1.02
C GLY A 27 34.69 20.34 -0.69
N LEU A 28 34.32 21.17 -1.68
CA LEU A 28 33.23 22.13 -1.51
C LEU A 28 31.94 21.39 -1.14
N HIS A 29 31.19 21.93 -0.17
CA HIS A 29 29.96 21.30 0.29
C HIS A 29 28.98 21.11 -0.87
N SER A 30 28.56 19.87 -1.11
CA SER A 30 27.48 19.56 -2.02
C SER A 30 26.77 18.28 -1.58
N PHE A 31 25.45 18.25 -1.67
CA PHE A 31 24.64 17.05 -1.47
C PHE A 31 23.90 16.76 -2.77
N THR A 32 24.24 15.65 -3.43
CA THR A 32 23.58 15.24 -4.69
C THR A 32 22.94 13.86 -4.54
N ILE A 33 21.69 13.73 -4.99
CA ILE A 33 20.99 12.44 -5.08
C ILE A 33 20.77 12.15 -6.57
N VAL A 34 21.19 10.97 -7.02
CA VAL A 34 21.07 10.48 -8.40
C VAL A 34 20.38 9.11 -8.44
N GLY A 35 19.99 8.65 -9.64
CA GLY A 35 19.25 7.39 -9.82
C GLY A 35 17.73 7.58 -9.99
N LEU A 36 17.35 8.57 -10.80
CA LEU A 36 15.95 8.96 -11.07
C LEU A 36 15.08 9.28 -9.83
N PRO A 37 15.55 10.14 -8.90
CA PRO A 37 14.70 10.63 -7.81
C PRO A 37 13.64 11.61 -8.32
N ASP A 38 12.43 11.53 -7.78
CA ASP A 38 11.42 12.57 -7.94
C ASP A 38 11.78 13.86 -7.16
N LYS A 39 10.92 14.88 -7.27
CA LYS A 39 11.14 16.17 -6.60
C LYS A 39 11.14 16.04 -5.07
N ALA A 40 10.27 15.19 -4.50
CA ALA A 40 10.17 15.00 -3.06
C ALA A 40 11.44 14.38 -2.48
N VAL A 41 12.05 13.42 -3.19
CA VAL A 41 13.34 12.80 -2.86
C VAL A 41 14.49 13.80 -3.01
N GLN A 42 14.46 14.67 -4.02
CA GLN A 42 15.48 15.70 -4.19
C GLN A 42 15.47 16.75 -3.07
N GLU A 43 14.27 17.08 -2.56
CA GLU A 43 14.05 18.01 -1.44
C GLU A 43 14.38 17.39 -0.07
N SER A 44 14.52 16.06 0.02
CA SER A 44 14.87 15.35 1.26
C SER A 44 16.19 15.78 1.89
N LYS A 45 17.10 16.40 1.13
CA LYS A 45 18.45 16.79 1.60
C LYS A 45 18.39 17.69 2.84
N ASP A 46 17.49 18.66 2.83
CA ASP A 46 17.32 19.60 3.94
C ASP A 46 16.67 18.93 5.16
N ARG A 47 15.72 18.00 4.92
CA ARG A 47 15.09 17.18 5.97
C ARG A 47 16.11 16.27 6.65
N ILE A 48 16.90 15.54 5.87
CA ILE A 48 17.95 14.64 6.35
C ILE A 48 18.99 15.42 7.17
N GLY A 49 19.48 16.55 6.63
CA GLY A 49 20.46 17.38 7.34
C GLY A 49 19.95 17.89 8.69
N SER A 50 18.71 18.39 8.72
CA SER A 50 18.07 18.89 9.94
C SER A 50 17.79 17.77 10.95
N ALA A 51 17.29 16.63 10.49
CA ALA A 51 17.01 15.45 11.33
C ALA A 51 18.28 14.95 12.03
N ILE A 52 19.38 14.80 11.29
CA ILE A 52 20.67 14.36 11.85
C ILE A 52 21.19 15.36 12.89
N LYS A 53 21.10 16.66 12.58
CA LYS A 53 21.52 17.72 13.51
C LYS A 53 20.71 17.68 14.80
N ASN A 54 19.39 17.55 14.69
CA ASN A 54 18.49 17.52 15.84
C ASN A 54 18.61 16.23 16.67
N ALA A 55 19.09 15.14 16.06
CA ALA A 55 19.51 13.93 16.77
C ALA A 55 20.87 14.07 17.49
N GLY A 56 21.51 15.23 17.46
CA GLY A 56 22.79 15.49 18.13
C GLY A 56 24.01 14.93 17.38
N LEU A 57 23.87 14.57 16.11
CA LEU A 57 24.92 14.00 15.28
C LEU A 57 25.49 15.02 14.29
N LEU A 58 26.63 14.69 13.67
CA LEU A 58 27.31 15.57 12.71
C LEU A 58 26.59 15.53 11.36
N ALA A 59 25.75 16.52 11.11
CA ALA A 59 25.01 16.67 9.87
C ALA A 59 25.93 16.90 8.65
N PRO A 60 25.47 16.56 7.42
CA PRO A 60 26.23 16.80 6.18
C PRO A 60 26.67 18.26 6.00
N ASN A 61 25.89 19.21 6.51
CA ASN A 61 26.13 20.65 6.38
C ASN A 61 27.19 21.17 7.36
N SER A 62 27.65 20.33 8.30
CA SER A 62 28.62 20.73 9.33
C SER A 62 30.08 20.67 8.86
N LYS A 63 30.37 20.03 7.72
CA LYS A 63 31.73 19.92 7.14
C LYS A 63 31.70 20.16 5.64
N ASN A 64 32.79 20.72 5.11
CA ASN A 64 33.01 20.85 3.67
C ASN A 64 33.34 19.47 3.06
N ARG A 65 32.28 18.76 2.65
CA ARG A 65 32.34 17.47 1.96
C ARG A 65 31.38 17.43 0.79
N ARG A 66 31.79 16.72 -0.26
CA ARG A 66 30.94 16.35 -1.38
C ARG A 66 30.29 15.01 -1.08
N LEU A 67 28.98 15.02 -0.87
CA LEU A 67 28.15 13.83 -0.64
C LEU A 67 27.40 13.47 -1.92
N ILE A 68 27.58 12.23 -2.37
CA ILE A 68 26.86 11.66 -3.52
C ILE A 68 26.08 10.45 -3.01
N ILE A 69 24.76 10.50 -3.24
CA ILE A 69 23.83 9.42 -2.96
C ILE A 69 23.36 8.86 -4.29
N ASN A 70 23.63 7.59 -4.54
CA ASN A 70 23.15 6.88 -5.72
C ASN A 70 22.04 5.90 -5.32
N LEU A 71 20.86 6.03 -5.92
CA LEU A 71 19.72 5.14 -5.71
C LEU A 71 19.67 4.13 -6.87
N ALA A 72 20.23 2.94 -6.66
CA ALA A 72 20.25 1.87 -7.66
C ALA A 72 19.02 0.94 -7.52
N PRO A 73 18.47 0.39 -8.63
CA PRO A 73 18.98 0.48 -10.01
C PRO A 73 18.47 1.73 -10.75
N ALA A 74 19.28 2.33 -11.62
CA ALA A 74 19.02 3.68 -12.16
C ALA A 74 17.85 3.79 -13.17
N ASP A 75 17.32 2.66 -13.64
CA ASP A 75 16.17 2.55 -14.54
C ASP A 75 14.83 2.62 -13.79
N LEU A 76 14.83 2.34 -12.48
CA LEU A 76 13.66 2.48 -11.63
C LEU A 76 13.57 3.88 -11.06
N LYS A 77 12.38 4.51 -11.18
CA LYS A 77 12.11 5.81 -10.58
C LYS A 77 11.88 5.69 -9.08
N LYS A 78 12.46 6.60 -8.28
CA LYS A 78 12.31 6.60 -6.82
C LYS A 78 11.38 7.73 -6.42
N GLU A 79 10.20 7.34 -5.94
CA GLU A 79 9.15 8.27 -5.56
C GLU A 79 8.93 8.32 -4.07
N GLY A 80 8.62 9.54 -3.62
CA GLY A 80 8.27 9.81 -2.25
C GLY A 80 9.44 9.72 -1.27
N PRO A 81 9.24 10.22 -0.05
CA PRO A 81 10.31 10.46 0.92
C PRO A 81 10.74 9.23 1.72
N SER A 82 10.35 8.01 1.30
CA SER A 82 10.67 6.76 2.02
C SER A 82 12.18 6.45 2.12
N TYR A 83 13.00 7.14 1.32
CA TYR A 83 14.46 7.00 1.31
C TYR A 83 15.17 7.93 2.29
N ASP A 84 14.47 8.80 3.01
CA ASP A 84 15.11 9.77 3.91
C ASP A 84 15.89 9.04 5.02
N LEU A 85 15.28 8.03 5.65
CA LEU A 85 15.93 7.20 6.67
C LEU A 85 17.17 6.44 6.13
N PRO A 86 17.09 5.60 5.09
CA PRO A 86 18.26 4.86 4.60
C PRO A 86 19.38 5.78 4.10
N VAL A 87 19.07 6.95 3.52
CA VAL A 87 20.08 7.94 3.15
C VAL A 87 20.77 8.54 4.37
N ALA A 88 20.00 8.90 5.40
CA ALA A 88 20.57 9.41 6.66
C ALA A 88 21.49 8.38 7.33
N ILE A 89 21.02 7.13 7.43
CA ILE A 89 21.80 6.02 8.00
C ILE A 89 23.06 5.73 7.17
N GLY A 90 22.96 5.73 5.84
CA GLY A 90 24.10 5.54 4.95
C GLY A 90 25.17 6.63 5.10
N TYR A 91 24.75 7.89 5.26
CA TYR A 91 25.67 8.99 5.55
C TYR A 91 26.34 8.83 6.93
N LEU A 92 25.60 8.46 7.97
CA LEU A 92 26.17 8.25 9.30
C LEU A 92 27.17 7.09 9.31
N TYR A 93 26.89 6.03 8.56
CA TYR A 93 27.81 4.92 8.38
C TYR A 93 29.07 5.35 7.62
N GLU A 94 28.93 6.03 6.47
CA GLU A 94 30.07 6.49 5.65
C GLU A 94 30.98 7.46 6.41
N THR A 95 30.41 8.26 7.31
CA THR A 95 31.18 9.18 8.16
C THR A 95 31.73 8.53 9.43
N GLY A 96 31.53 7.23 9.64
CA GLY A 96 32.01 6.48 10.79
C GLY A 96 31.29 6.79 12.10
N GLN A 97 30.13 7.46 12.04
CA GLN A 97 29.28 7.76 13.21
C GLN A 97 28.40 6.57 13.60
N LEU A 98 28.27 5.58 12.73
CA LEU A 98 27.47 4.39 12.92
C LEU A 98 28.20 3.17 12.34
N LYS A 99 28.09 2.01 13.00
CA LYS A 99 28.68 0.76 12.51
C LYS A 99 27.76 -0.42 12.81
N PHE A 100 27.31 -1.11 11.77
CA PHE A 100 26.47 -2.31 11.86
C PHE A 100 26.65 -3.18 10.61
N ASP A 101 26.01 -4.36 10.56
CA ASP A 101 25.97 -5.18 9.34
C ASP A 101 24.81 -4.73 8.45
N SER A 102 25.06 -3.82 7.50
CA SER A 102 24.02 -3.27 6.64
C SER A 102 23.46 -4.25 5.61
N SER A 103 24.13 -5.39 5.39
CA SER A 103 23.71 -6.40 4.41
C SER A 103 22.47 -7.20 4.81
N LYS A 104 22.06 -7.11 6.09
CA LYS A 104 20.95 -7.89 6.67
C LYS A 104 19.75 -7.06 7.08
N VAL A 105 19.77 -5.75 6.81
CA VAL A 105 18.79 -4.81 7.31
C VAL A 105 18.19 -4.03 6.15
N LEU A 106 16.86 -4.03 6.04
CA LEU A 106 16.14 -3.14 5.13
C LEU A 106 15.60 -1.92 5.89
N LEU A 107 15.85 -0.72 5.37
CA LEU A 107 15.46 0.55 5.97
C LEU A 107 14.51 1.30 5.04
N ALA A 108 13.37 1.73 5.56
CA ALA A 108 12.47 2.64 4.86
C ALA A 108 11.77 3.56 5.86
N GLY A 109 11.65 4.84 5.53
CA GLY A 109 11.01 5.83 6.39
C GLY A 109 11.25 7.25 5.91
N GLU A 110 10.22 8.10 6.04
CA GLU A 110 10.33 9.54 5.84
C GLU A 110 10.79 10.21 7.12
N LEU A 111 11.75 11.14 7.01
CA LEU A 111 12.22 11.95 8.13
C LEU A 111 11.58 13.33 8.12
N SER A 112 11.06 13.75 9.26
CA SER A 112 10.75 15.14 9.53
C SER A 112 11.99 15.92 9.96
N LEU A 113 11.90 17.26 9.93
CA LEU A 113 13.01 18.15 10.32
C LEU A 113 13.48 17.91 11.76
N ASP A 114 12.59 17.50 12.66
CA ASP A 114 12.86 17.18 14.06
C ASP A 114 13.46 15.77 14.28
N GLY A 115 13.59 14.97 13.22
CA GLY A 115 14.08 13.59 13.26
C GLY A 115 13.00 12.54 13.53
N SER A 116 11.72 12.93 13.63
CA SER A 116 10.61 11.97 13.72
C SER A 116 10.39 11.22 12.41
N LEU A 117 9.98 9.96 12.50
CA LEU A 117 9.66 9.11 11.36
C LEU A 117 8.18 9.23 11.01
N LYS A 118 7.88 9.54 9.74
CA LYS A 118 6.52 9.64 9.20
C LYS A 118 6.10 8.34 8.52
N PRO A 119 4.79 8.04 8.49
CA PRO A 119 4.28 6.84 7.84
C PRO A 119 4.65 6.81 6.36
N ILE A 120 4.98 5.62 5.85
CA ILE A 120 5.23 5.38 4.44
C ILE A 120 4.17 4.45 3.84
N ASN A 121 4.07 4.42 2.52
CA ASN A 121 3.20 3.48 1.81
C ASN A 121 3.95 2.20 1.46
N GLY A 122 3.23 1.08 1.39
CA GLY A 122 3.75 -0.19 0.90
C GLY A 122 4.63 -0.96 1.88
N ALA A 123 4.58 -0.69 3.19
CA ALA A 123 5.48 -1.33 4.15
C ALA A 123 5.28 -2.86 4.23
N LEU A 124 4.05 -3.35 4.01
CA LEU A 124 3.79 -4.79 3.83
C LEU A 124 4.56 -5.37 2.63
N ALA A 125 4.53 -4.69 1.47
CA ALA A 125 5.24 -5.16 0.28
C ALA A 125 6.77 -5.15 0.51
N MET A 126 7.28 -4.15 1.22
CA MET A 126 8.69 -4.08 1.62
C MET A 126 9.08 -5.22 2.57
N ALA A 127 8.22 -5.57 3.54
CA ALA A 127 8.44 -6.69 4.44
C ALA A 127 8.46 -8.03 3.69
N ILE A 128 7.53 -8.24 2.74
CA ILE A 128 7.53 -9.43 1.86
C ILE A 128 8.82 -9.51 1.06
N LEU A 129 9.30 -8.40 0.50
CA LEU A 129 10.57 -8.37 -0.23
C LEU A 129 11.75 -8.74 0.67
N ALA A 130 11.81 -8.13 1.86
CA ALA A 130 12.89 -8.36 2.81
C ALA A 130 12.95 -9.82 3.28
N ASP A 131 11.80 -10.44 3.53
CA ASP A 131 11.66 -11.87 3.82
C ASP A 131 12.13 -12.75 2.65
N LYS A 132 11.69 -12.45 1.42
CA LYS A 132 12.15 -13.16 0.20
C LYS A 132 13.66 -13.07 -0.02
N LEU A 133 14.28 -11.97 0.38
CA LEU A 133 15.73 -11.76 0.29
C LEU A 133 16.48 -12.43 1.46
N GLY A 134 15.78 -13.01 2.44
CA GLY A 134 16.38 -13.65 3.62
C GLY A 134 17.05 -12.65 4.56
N LEU A 135 16.55 -11.41 4.60
CA LEU A 135 17.08 -10.38 5.50
C LEU A 135 16.66 -10.68 6.94
N LYS A 136 17.48 -10.22 7.90
CA LYS A 136 17.22 -10.47 9.32
C LYS A 136 16.09 -9.59 9.84
N GLU A 137 16.17 -8.30 9.55
CA GLU A 137 15.27 -7.30 10.11
C GLU A 137 14.92 -6.20 9.10
N ILE A 138 13.71 -5.66 9.23
CA ILE A 138 13.24 -4.48 8.53
C ILE A 138 12.90 -3.40 9.56
N ILE A 139 13.43 -2.19 9.35
CA ILE A 139 13.21 -1.05 10.24
C ILE A 139 12.31 -0.05 9.53
N LEU A 140 11.17 0.23 10.16
CA LEU A 140 10.08 1.04 9.63
C LEU A 140 9.61 2.09 10.65
N PRO A 141 8.84 3.11 10.22
CA PRO A 141 8.09 3.95 11.14
C PRO A 141 7.16 3.11 12.01
N SER A 142 7.03 3.46 13.28
CA SER A 142 6.16 2.74 14.24
C SER A 142 4.70 2.64 13.80
N SER A 143 4.23 3.57 12.97
CA SER A 143 2.89 3.51 12.37
C SER A 143 2.71 2.37 11.37
N ASN A 144 3.80 1.90 10.73
CA ASN A 144 3.74 0.90 9.67
C ASN A 144 3.98 -0.53 10.17
N VAL A 145 4.45 -0.73 11.39
CA VAL A 145 4.87 -2.07 11.85
C VAL A 145 3.74 -3.09 11.87
N LYS A 146 2.49 -2.66 12.11
CA LYS A 146 1.34 -3.57 12.18
C LYS A 146 1.03 -4.24 10.85
N GLU A 147 1.25 -3.55 9.72
CA GLU A 147 1.05 -4.17 8.41
C GLU A 147 2.25 -5.04 7.98
N ALA A 148 3.45 -4.71 8.44
CA ALA A 148 4.64 -5.52 8.16
C ALA A 148 4.71 -6.79 9.03
N SER A 149 4.16 -6.77 10.24
CA SER A 149 4.24 -7.88 11.23
C SER A 149 3.45 -9.14 10.86
N ILE A 150 2.72 -9.09 9.75
CA ILE A 150 2.04 -10.22 9.14
C ILE A 150 3.06 -11.22 8.57
N ILE A 151 4.24 -10.73 8.16
CA ILE A 151 5.28 -11.56 7.55
C ILE A 151 6.09 -12.23 8.64
N GLN A 152 6.02 -13.56 8.70
CA GLN A 152 6.61 -14.32 9.79
C GLN A 152 8.13 -14.52 9.67
N GLY A 153 8.72 -14.49 8.48
CA GLY A 153 10.14 -14.83 8.31
C GLY A 153 11.12 -13.68 8.56
N ILE A 154 10.63 -12.49 8.95
CA ILE A 154 11.47 -11.31 9.23
C ILE A 154 11.15 -10.65 10.58
N GLU A 155 12.17 -10.09 11.24
CA GLU A 155 11.99 -9.22 12.41
C GLU A 155 11.56 -7.82 11.98
N VAL A 156 10.38 -7.38 12.41
CA VAL A 156 9.86 -6.04 12.08
C VAL A 156 10.11 -5.11 13.27
N ILE A 157 10.95 -4.09 13.05
CA ILE A 157 11.34 -3.11 14.07
C ILE A 157 10.65 -1.77 13.79
N GLY A 158 9.95 -1.24 14.79
CA GLY A 158 9.29 0.07 14.72
C GLY A 158 10.07 1.14 15.45
N ALA A 159 10.44 2.21 14.74
CA ALA A 159 11.06 3.38 15.35
C ALA A 159 10.15 4.61 15.19
N GLN A 160 10.16 5.51 16.17
CA GLN A 160 9.43 6.79 16.12
C GLN A 160 10.30 7.92 15.59
N ASN A 161 11.62 7.77 15.66
CA ASN A 161 12.58 8.79 15.26
C ASN A 161 13.92 8.15 14.87
N ILE A 162 14.80 8.93 14.23
CA ILE A 162 16.12 8.47 13.79
C ILE A 162 17.01 8.03 14.96
N SER A 163 16.90 8.67 16.13
CA SER A 163 17.73 8.37 17.30
C SER A 163 17.48 6.95 17.83
N GLU A 164 16.22 6.50 17.83
CA GLU A 164 15.84 5.12 18.15
C GLU A 164 16.46 4.12 17.16
N VAL A 165 16.43 4.43 15.85
CA VAL A 165 17.07 3.59 14.82
C VAL A 165 18.56 3.48 15.08
N ILE A 166 19.24 4.60 15.34
CA ILE A 166 20.67 4.63 15.65
C ILE A 166 20.98 3.80 16.92
N GLY A 167 20.16 3.95 17.97
CA GLY A 167 20.30 3.21 19.22
C GLY A 167 20.15 1.70 19.03
N HIS A 168 19.18 1.28 18.21
CA HIS A 168 18.95 -0.11 17.85
C HIS A 168 20.15 -0.68 17.06
N LEU A 169 20.59 0.02 16.01
CA LEU A 169 21.68 -0.42 15.13
C LEU A 169 23.03 -0.50 15.85
N ASN A 170 23.31 0.43 16.78
CA ASN A 170 24.51 0.40 17.63
C ASN A 170 24.41 -0.58 18.81
N ARG A 171 23.27 -1.25 19.00
CA ARG A 171 23.00 -2.13 20.16
C ARG A 171 23.07 -1.41 21.52
N THR A 172 22.89 -0.09 21.56
CA THR A 172 22.87 0.70 22.81
C THR A 172 21.47 0.80 23.40
N SER A 173 20.44 0.77 22.56
CA SER A 173 19.03 0.74 22.97
C SER A 173 18.26 -0.15 21.99
N ILE A 174 18.16 -1.43 22.32
CA ILE A 174 17.50 -2.42 21.45
C ILE A 174 15.99 -2.20 21.52
N ILE A 175 15.40 -2.07 20.33
CA ILE A 175 13.95 -2.10 20.13
C ILE A 175 13.56 -3.56 19.90
N ASP A 176 12.62 -4.07 20.71
CA ASP A 176 12.09 -5.42 20.51
C ASP A 176 11.28 -5.49 19.21
N PRO A 177 11.42 -6.58 18.43
CA PRO A 177 10.56 -6.82 17.28
C PRO A 177 9.09 -6.80 17.70
N ILE A 178 8.25 -6.20 16.87
CA ILE A 178 6.81 -6.22 17.11
C ILE A 178 6.29 -7.66 17.12
N GLU A 179 5.33 -7.94 18.00
CA GLU A 179 4.67 -9.23 18.04
C GLU A 179 3.99 -9.51 16.68
N LYS A 180 4.21 -10.74 16.18
CA LYS A 180 3.64 -11.17 14.92
C LYS A 180 2.13 -11.26 15.04
N VAL A 181 1.43 -10.66 14.10
CA VAL A 181 -0.03 -10.72 14.07
C VAL A 181 -0.44 -12.10 13.57
N SER A 182 -1.14 -12.86 14.42
CA SER A 182 -1.83 -14.08 13.99
C SER A 182 -3.14 -13.69 13.31
N LEU A 183 -3.26 -13.96 12.01
CA LEU A 183 -4.46 -13.66 11.22
C LEU A 183 -5.69 -14.44 11.70
N GLU A 184 -5.47 -15.55 12.40
CA GLU A 184 -6.52 -16.39 13.01
C GLU A 184 -7.23 -15.70 14.18
N ASN A 185 -6.58 -14.73 14.85
CA ASN A 185 -7.07 -14.09 16.08
C ASN A 185 -7.52 -12.65 15.89
N SER A 186 -7.55 -12.13 14.65
CA SER A 186 -8.20 -10.85 14.39
C SER A 186 -9.67 -10.99 14.80
N PRO A 187 -10.16 -10.21 15.78
CA PRO A 187 -11.54 -10.33 16.22
C PRO A 187 -12.41 -10.17 14.98
N ASN A 188 -13.29 -11.16 14.78
CA ASN A 188 -14.37 -11.11 13.81
C ASN A 188 -15.16 -9.82 14.06
N SER A 189 -14.70 -8.70 13.51
CA SER A 189 -15.56 -7.57 13.19
C SER A 189 -16.33 -7.99 11.95
N ARG A 190 -17.07 -9.10 12.03
CA ARG A 190 -18.22 -9.29 11.18
C ARG A 190 -19.05 -8.05 11.45
N GLN A 191 -19.12 -7.15 10.48
CA GLN A 191 -20.14 -6.12 10.49
C GLN A 191 -21.46 -6.82 10.79
N ALA A 192 -22.34 -6.14 11.55
CA ALA A 192 -23.65 -6.69 11.91
C ALA A 192 -24.27 -7.38 10.70
N ASP A 193 -24.69 -8.65 10.85
CA ASP A 193 -25.26 -9.49 9.78
C ASP A 193 -26.36 -8.72 9.04
N VAL A 194 -25.98 -8.04 7.96
CA VAL A 194 -26.84 -7.17 7.18
C VAL A 194 -27.87 -8.02 6.45
N PHE A 195 -27.50 -9.26 6.11
CA PHE A 195 -28.39 -10.21 5.48
C PHE A 195 -29.62 -10.52 6.36
N SER A 196 -29.44 -10.69 7.67
CA SER A 196 -30.53 -10.91 8.63
C SER A 196 -31.51 -9.74 8.73
N LEU A 197 -31.07 -8.51 8.42
CA LEU A 197 -31.90 -7.30 8.48
C LEU A 197 -32.87 -7.19 7.30
N ILE A 198 -32.65 -7.95 6.22
CA ILE A 198 -33.47 -7.90 5.01
C ILE A 198 -34.77 -8.68 5.27
N LYS A 199 -35.90 -7.98 5.29
CA LYS A 199 -37.23 -8.60 5.42
C LYS A 199 -37.85 -8.85 4.04
N GLY A 200 -38.32 -10.08 3.80
CA GLY A 200 -38.85 -10.50 2.49
C GLY A 200 -37.77 -10.68 1.42
N GLN A 201 -38.14 -10.47 0.14
CA GLN A 201 -37.26 -10.62 -1.03
C GLN A 201 -36.61 -12.02 -1.16
N GLU A 202 -37.37 -13.08 -0.85
CA GLU A 202 -36.84 -14.46 -0.78
C GLU A 202 -36.15 -14.92 -2.07
N PHE A 203 -36.67 -14.53 -3.24
CA PHE A 203 -36.02 -14.79 -4.53
C PHE A 203 -34.65 -14.09 -4.65
N ALA A 204 -34.57 -12.81 -4.27
CA ALA A 204 -33.33 -12.05 -4.34
C ALA A 204 -32.30 -12.55 -3.32
N LYS A 205 -32.73 -12.88 -2.10
CA LYS A 205 -31.88 -13.49 -1.06
C LYS A 205 -31.29 -14.81 -1.52
N ARG A 206 -32.12 -15.68 -2.10
CA ARG A 206 -31.67 -16.97 -2.64
C ARG A 206 -30.68 -16.78 -3.78
N ALA A 207 -30.98 -15.87 -4.72
CA ALA A 207 -30.07 -15.56 -5.82
C ALA A 207 -28.72 -15.02 -5.31
N LEU A 208 -28.75 -14.10 -4.34
CA LEU A 208 -27.56 -13.54 -3.71
C LEU A 208 -26.74 -14.62 -2.98
N SER A 209 -27.39 -15.54 -2.28
CA SER A 209 -26.71 -16.65 -1.58
C SER A 209 -25.99 -17.58 -2.55
N ILE A 210 -26.65 -17.96 -3.66
CA ILE A 210 -26.06 -18.81 -4.70
C ILE A 210 -24.86 -18.08 -5.34
N ALA A 211 -25.03 -16.81 -5.65
CA ALA A 211 -23.99 -16.02 -6.29
C ALA A 211 -22.80 -15.76 -5.36
N ALA A 212 -23.01 -15.49 -4.08
CA ALA A 212 -21.94 -15.33 -3.09
C ALA A 212 -21.14 -16.62 -2.90
N ALA A 213 -21.82 -17.78 -2.90
CA ALA A 213 -21.15 -19.08 -2.81
C ALA A 213 -20.27 -19.39 -4.04
N GLY A 214 -20.71 -18.97 -5.23
CA GLY A 214 -20.00 -19.21 -6.50
C GLY A 214 -19.17 -18.03 -7.03
N PHE A 215 -19.11 -16.92 -6.31
CA PHE A 215 -18.56 -15.64 -6.79
C PHE A 215 -19.13 -15.19 -8.15
N HIS A 216 -20.43 -15.41 -8.38
CA HIS A 216 -21.10 -15.04 -9.63
C HIS A 216 -21.51 -13.57 -9.64
N ASN A 217 -21.33 -12.90 -10.78
CA ASN A 217 -21.80 -11.53 -10.96
C ASN A 217 -23.34 -11.50 -10.94
N ILE A 218 -23.92 -10.46 -10.34
CA ILE A 218 -25.38 -10.27 -10.27
C ILE A 218 -25.76 -8.91 -10.85
N LEU A 219 -26.86 -8.90 -11.61
CA LEU A 219 -27.60 -7.70 -11.93
C LEU A 219 -28.97 -7.72 -11.24
N MET A 220 -29.24 -6.69 -10.42
CA MET A 220 -30.52 -6.48 -9.75
C MET A 220 -31.35 -5.45 -10.52
N TYR A 221 -32.56 -5.85 -10.92
CA TYR A 221 -33.52 -5.00 -11.60
C TYR A 221 -34.74 -4.77 -10.70
N GLY A 222 -35.10 -3.52 -10.46
CA GLY A 222 -36.31 -3.19 -9.69
C GLY A 222 -36.45 -1.71 -9.37
N PRO A 223 -37.63 -1.27 -8.91
CA PRO A 223 -37.89 0.14 -8.61
C PRO A 223 -36.99 0.69 -7.49
N PRO A 224 -36.86 2.02 -7.35
CA PRO A 224 -36.16 2.63 -6.24
C PRO A 224 -36.78 2.21 -4.89
N GLY A 225 -35.96 2.16 -3.83
CA GLY A 225 -36.43 1.79 -2.48
C GLY A 225 -36.69 0.30 -2.25
N SER A 226 -36.50 -0.58 -3.25
CA SER A 226 -36.71 -2.03 -3.09
C SER A 226 -35.65 -2.78 -2.29
N GLY A 227 -34.63 -2.07 -1.77
CA GLY A 227 -33.57 -2.65 -0.93
C GLY A 227 -32.32 -3.15 -1.68
N LYS A 228 -32.14 -2.82 -2.96
CA LYS A 228 -31.01 -3.26 -3.80
C LYS A 228 -29.63 -2.98 -3.16
N THR A 229 -29.42 -1.77 -2.65
CA THR A 229 -28.16 -1.38 -2.01
C THR A 229 -27.90 -2.16 -0.72
N ILE A 230 -28.95 -2.48 0.05
CA ILE A 230 -28.82 -3.30 1.28
C ILE A 230 -28.50 -4.74 0.92
N LEU A 231 -29.16 -5.30 -0.11
CA LEU A 231 -28.84 -6.62 -0.66
C LEU A 231 -27.38 -6.69 -1.13
N ALA A 232 -26.88 -5.68 -1.84
CA ALA A 232 -25.48 -5.66 -2.28
C ALA A 232 -24.50 -5.67 -1.10
N LYS A 233 -24.76 -4.89 -0.05
CA LYS A 233 -23.91 -4.87 1.16
C LYS A 233 -23.92 -6.21 1.91
N ALA A 234 -25.09 -6.86 1.98
CA ALA A 234 -25.24 -8.18 2.59
C ALA A 234 -24.48 -9.29 1.84
N ALA A 235 -24.00 -9.06 0.62
CA ALA A 235 -23.17 -10.02 -0.10
C ALA A 235 -21.90 -10.37 0.68
N ILE A 236 -21.26 -9.37 1.30
CA ILE A 236 -20.00 -9.56 2.06
C ILE A 236 -20.20 -10.54 3.22
N ASP A 237 -21.37 -10.53 3.86
CA ASP A 237 -21.69 -11.41 4.98
C ASP A 237 -21.90 -12.86 4.56
N LEU A 238 -22.29 -13.08 3.30
CA LEU A 238 -22.55 -14.41 2.73
C LEU A 238 -21.32 -15.04 2.08
N MET A 239 -20.34 -14.22 1.69
CA MET A 239 -19.12 -14.70 1.06
C MET A 239 -18.26 -15.46 2.08
N PRO A 240 -17.53 -16.50 1.65
CA PRO A 240 -16.63 -17.22 2.55
C PRO A 240 -15.51 -16.31 3.03
N ASP A 241 -15.02 -16.52 4.25
CA ASP A 241 -13.88 -15.78 4.80
C ASP A 241 -12.66 -15.88 3.86
N MET A 242 -11.79 -14.86 3.85
CA MET A 242 -10.59 -14.88 3.02
C MET A 242 -9.57 -15.88 3.57
N SER A 243 -8.90 -16.60 2.67
CA SER A 243 -7.66 -17.30 3.06
C SER A 243 -6.56 -16.28 3.40
N ILE A 244 -5.51 -16.73 4.10
CA ILE A 244 -4.35 -15.89 4.44
C ILE A 244 -3.74 -15.26 3.19
N ASP A 245 -3.57 -16.03 2.12
CA ASP A 245 -3.00 -15.54 0.86
C ASP A 245 -3.89 -14.48 0.21
N GLU A 246 -5.21 -14.70 0.18
CA GLU A 246 -6.17 -13.70 -0.33
C GLU A 246 -6.14 -12.41 0.49
N ALA A 247 -6.01 -12.54 1.81
CA ALA A 247 -5.94 -11.41 2.72
C ALA A 247 -4.65 -10.61 2.42
N ILE A 248 -3.49 -11.27 2.34
CA ILE A 248 -2.21 -10.64 1.99
C ILE A 248 -2.27 -9.97 0.61
N GLU A 249 -2.81 -10.62 -0.42
CA GLU A 249 -3.03 -10.03 -1.75
C GLU A 249 -3.80 -8.71 -1.64
N THR A 250 -4.91 -8.70 -0.90
CA THR A 250 -5.76 -7.53 -0.71
C THR A 250 -5.03 -6.43 0.08
N ALA A 251 -4.35 -6.76 1.18
CA ALA A 251 -3.62 -5.77 1.96
C ALA A 251 -2.48 -5.13 1.18
N LYS A 252 -1.77 -5.85 0.31
CA LYS A 252 -0.74 -5.24 -0.54
C LYS A 252 -1.29 -4.09 -1.37
N ILE A 253 -2.49 -4.25 -1.92
CA ILE A 253 -3.16 -3.21 -2.70
C ILE A 253 -3.43 -1.98 -1.82
N TYR A 254 -4.03 -2.17 -0.65
CA TYR A 254 -4.36 -1.07 0.27
C TYR A 254 -3.11 -0.39 0.85
N SER A 255 -2.07 -1.16 1.18
CA SER A 255 -0.79 -0.65 1.67
C SER A 255 -0.11 0.23 0.61
N SER A 256 -0.17 -0.16 -0.67
CA SER A 256 0.43 0.61 -1.77
C SER A 256 -0.17 2.01 -1.95
N VAL A 257 -1.46 2.17 -1.62
CA VAL A 257 -2.18 3.45 -1.71
C VAL A 257 -2.36 4.16 -0.36
N GLY A 258 -1.79 3.62 0.72
CA GLY A 258 -1.83 4.22 2.06
C GLY A 258 -3.22 4.17 2.73
N LEU A 259 -4.05 3.17 2.40
CA LEU A 259 -5.41 3.01 2.94
C LEU A 259 -5.49 2.02 4.12
N ILE A 260 -4.37 1.51 4.62
CA ILE A 260 -4.36 0.66 5.83
C ILE A 260 -4.42 1.53 7.08
N ASN A 261 -5.59 1.59 7.72
CA ASN A 261 -5.85 2.39 8.92
C ASN A 261 -5.37 1.70 10.22
N ASN A 262 -4.07 1.34 10.33
CA ASN A 262 -3.49 0.70 11.51
C ASN A 262 -4.21 -0.59 11.99
N SER A 263 -5.09 -1.15 11.16
CA SER A 263 -5.73 -2.42 11.42
C SER A 263 -4.81 -3.51 10.91
N PRO A 264 -4.51 -4.55 11.72
CA PRO A 264 -4.02 -5.78 11.15
C PRO A 264 -5.06 -6.20 10.11
N LEU A 265 -4.59 -6.48 8.88
CA LEU A 265 -5.33 -7.13 7.80
C LEU A 265 -6.83 -7.31 8.07
N SER A 266 -7.68 -6.45 7.51
CA SER A 266 -9.12 -6.70 7.56
C SER A 266 -9.37 -8.03 6.85
N ALA A 267 -9.66 -9.09 7.61
CA ALA A 267 -10.09 -10.38 7.06
C ALA A 267 -11.44 -10.26 6.32
N GLN A 268 -12.14 -9.12 6.47
CA GLN A 268 -13.34 -8.81 5.74
C GLN A 268 -13.03 -8.47 4.28
N ARG A 269 -13.78 -9.09 3.36
CA ARG A 269 -13.70 -8.81 1.93
C ARG A 269 -14.02 -7.34 1.64
N PRO A 270 -13.29 -6.68 0.72
CA PRO A 270 -13.58 -5.31 0.32
C PRO A 270 -14.99 -5.13 -0.27
N PHE A 271 -15.60 -3.98 0.00
CA PHE A 271 -16.80 -3.52 -0.70
C PHE A 271 -16.54 -2.12 -1.25
N ARG A 272 -16.52 -2.00 -2.58
CA ARG A 272 -16.33 -0.72 -3.28
C ARG A 272 -17.64 -0.32 -3.96
N ASN A 273 -18.06 0.93 -3.75
CA ASN A 273 -19.25 1.50 -4.37
C ASN A 273 -18.90 2.87 -4.96
N PRO A 274 -18.22 2.89 -6.13
CA PRO A 274 -17.93 4.14 -6.81
C PRO A 274 -19.22 4.82 -7.27
N HIS A 275 -19.27 6.15 -7.17
CA HIS A 275 -20.38 6.94 -7.70
C HIS A 275 -20.40 6.88 -9.25
N HIS A 276 -21.55 6.98 -9.90
CA HIS A 276 -21.66 6.91 -11.38
C HIS A 276 -20.90 8.01 -12.12
N THR A 277 -20.49 9.08 -11.42
CA THR A 277 -19.63 10.16 -11.94
C THR A 277 -18.13 9.85 -11.89
N THR A 278 -17.75 8.69 -11.36
CA THR A 278 -16.36 8.25 -11.27
C THR A 278 -15.76 8.11 -12.67
N SER A 279 -14.55 8.63 -12.87
CA SER A 279 -13.86 8.55 -14.16
C SER A 279 -13.32 7.16 -14.43
N SER A 280 -13.07 6.84 -15.70
CA SER A 280 -12.41 5.58 -16.10
C SER A 280 -11.02 5.43 -15.45
N VAL A 281 -10.29 6.52 -15.24
CA VAL A 281 -9.00 6.51 -14.54
C VAL A 281 -9.14 6.14 -13.06
N ALA A 282 -10.20 6.59 -12.38
CA ALA A 282 -10.43 6.21 -10.99
C ALA A 282 -10.91 4.74 -10.86
N ILE A 283 -11.70 4.25 -11.82
CA ILE A 283 -12.17 2.86 -11.87
C ILE A 283 -11.02 1.89 -12.13
N VAL A 284 -10.30 2.09 -13.23
CA VAL A 284 -9.21 1.21 -13.69
C VAL A 284 -7.96 1.40 -12.82
N GLY A 285 -7.72 2.65 -12.41
CA GLY A 285 -6.46 3.08 -11.82
C GLY A 285 -5.59 3.86 -12.80
N GLY A 286 -4.47 4.39 -12.27
CA GLY A 286 -3.50 5.17 -13.03
C GLY A 286 -3.15 6.51 -12.37
N GLY A 287 -2.87 7.50 -13.21
CA GLY A 287 -2.20 8.75 -12.85
C GLY A 287 -0.86 8.87 -13.58
N SER A 288 -0.03 9.82 -13.17
CA SER A 288 1.36 9.93 -13.63
C SER A 288 2.15 8.64 -13.34
N TYR A 289 1.69 7.86 -12.35
CA TYR A 289 2.22 6.55 -12.00
C TYR A 289 1.08 5.54 -11.82
N PRO A 290 1.31 4.25 -12.15
CA PRO A 290 0.29 3.23 -12.02
C PRO A 290 -0.10 3.02 -10.55
N LYS A 291 -1.27 3.56 -10.16
CA LYS A 291 -1.90 3.30 -8.86
C LYS A 291 -3.14 2.44 -9.02
N ALA A 292 -3.46 1.68 -7.98
CA ALA A 292 -4.67 0.87 -7.93
C ALA A 292 -5.94 1.75 -8.02
N GLY A 293 -6.87 1.36 -8.90
CA GLY A 293 -8.21 1.94 -8.98
C GLY A 293 -9.24 1.17 -8.17
N GLU A 294 -10.51 1.55 -8.30
CA GLU A 294 -11.64 0.91 -7.62
C GLU A 294 -11.73 -0.60 -7.89
N ILE A 295 -11.42 -1.05 -9.10
CA ILE A 295 -11.46 -2.49 -9.43
C ILE A 295 -10.42 -3.31 -8.68
N SER A 296 -9.22 -2.76 -8.49
CA SER A 296 -8.16 -3.42 -7.72
C SER A 296 -8.43 -3.31 -6.23
N LEU A 297 -8.99 -2.19 -5.77
CA LEU A 297 -9.43 -2.04 -4.38
C LEU A 297 -10.61 -2.97 -4.04
N ALA A 298 -11.39 -3.40 -5.02
CA ALA A 298 -12.44 -4.40 -4.87
C ALA A 298 -11.94 -5.86 -4.94
N HIS A 299 -10.63 -6.07 -5.15
CA HIS A 299 -10.06 -7.41 -5.30
C HIS A 299 -10.42 -8.34 -4.12
N ARG A 300 -10.78 -9.58 -4.43
CA ARG A 300 -11.32 -10.60 -3.52
C ARG A 300 -12.60 -10.19 -2.80
N GLY A 301 -13.26 -9.12 -3.22
CA GLY A 301 -14.49 -8.63 -2.64
C GLY A 301 -15.54 -8.29 -3.69
N VAL A 302 -16.27 -7.22 -3.45
CA VAL A 302 -17.39 -6.77 -4.26
C VAL A 302 -17.12 -5.39 -4.84
N LEU A 303 -17.32 -5.26 -6.15
CA LEU A 303 -17.53 -3.96 -6.80
C LEU A 303 -19.03 -3.79 -7.02
N PHE A 304 -19.63 -2.83 -6.35
CA PHE A 304 -21.05 -2.50 -6.47
C PHE A 304 -21.24 -1.27 -7.36
N LEU A 305 -22.01 -1.41 -8.43
CA LEU A 305 -22.40 -0.31 -9.31
C LEU A 305 -23.91 -0.05 -9.14
N ASP A 306 -24.25 0.95 -8.34
CA ASP A 306 -25.63 1.40 -8.22
C ASP A 306 -26.02 2.25 -9.43
N GLU A 307 -27.25 2.10 -9.91
CA GLU A 307 -27.73 2.83 -11.08
C GLU A 307 -26.83 2.62 -12.32
N LEU A 308 -26.52 1.36 -12.65
CA LEU A 308 -25.64 0.97 -13.76
C LEU A 308 -25.85 1.77 -15.07
N PRO A 309 -27.09 2.08 -15.52
CA PRO A 309 -27.31 2.85 -16.74
C PRO A 309 -26.78 4.29 -16.71
N GLU A 310 -26.56 4.88 -15.52
CA GLU A 310 -26.04 6.24 -15.35
C GLU A 310 -24.52 6.31 -15.52
N PHE A 311 -23.83 5.16 -15.45
CA PHE A 311 -22.40 5.12 -15.70
C PHE A 311 -22.11 5.41 -17.17
N ARG A 312 -21.08 6.22 -17.41
CA ARG A 312 -20.59 6.48 -18.76
C ARG A 312 -20.14 5.17 -19.42
N ARG A 313 -20.41 5.05 -20.72
CA ARG A 313 -20.06 3.85 -21.49
C ARG A 313 -18.58 3.49 -21.40
N ASP A 314 -17.68 4.46 -21.47
CA ASP A 314 -16.23 4.21 -21.38
C ASP A 314 -15.80 3.61 -20.04
N VAL A 315 -16.52 3.92 -18.95
CA VAL A 315 -16.30 3.28 -17.65
C VAL A 315 -16.75 1.83 -17.69
N LEU A 316 -17.95 1.54 -18.23
CA LEU A 316 -18.47 0.18 -18.31
C LEU A 316 -17.59 -0.72 -19.21
N GLU A 317 -17.17 -0.22 -20.36
CA GLU A 317 -16.27 -0.94 -21.28
C GLU A 317 -14.93 -1.27 -20.61
N SER A 318 -14.45 -0.40 -19.71
CA SER A 318 -13.20 -0.63 -18.97
C SER A 318 -13.25 -1.81 -17.99
N LEU A 319 -14.45 -2.26 -17.60
CA LEU A 319 -14.64 -3.40 -16.69
C LEU A 319 -14.54 -4.75 -17.40
N ARG A 320 -14.65 -4.78 -18.73
CA ARG A 320 -14.73 -6.04 -19.49
C ARG A 320 -13.51 -6.93 -19.28
N GLN A 321 -12.30 -6.40 -19.48
CA GLN A 321 -11.07 -7.17 -19.27
C GLN A 321 -10.88 -7.61 -17.81
N PRO A 322 -11.04 -6.74 -16.79
CA PRO A 322 -10.97 -7.16 -15.39
C PRO A 322 -11.93 -8.29 -15.01
N LEU A 323 -13.15 -8.30 -15.56
CA LEU A 323 -14.14 -9.36 -15.30
C LEU A 323 -13.78 -10.70 -15.94
N GLU A 324 -13.07 -10.68 -17.07
CA GLU A 324 -12.64 -11.88 -17.80
C GLU A 324 -11.32 -12.44 -17.22
N ASP A 325 -10.31 -11.60 -17.06
CA ASP A 325 -8.94 -12.02 -16.70
C ASP A 325 -8.67 -11.97 -15.19
N GLY A 326 -9.49 -11.23 -14.42
CA GLY A 326 -9.26 -10.99 -13.01
C GLY A 326 -8.03 -10.11 -12.73
N THR A 327 -7.49 -9.44 -13.73
CA THR A 327 -6.36 -8.52 -13.63
C THR A 327 -6.57 -7.32 -14.55
N VAL A 328 -5.82 -6.26 -14.31
CA VAL A 328 -5.81 -5.06 -15.15
C VAL A 328 -4.38 -4.63 -15.42
N THR A 329 -4.09 -4.32 -16.68
CA THR A 329 -2.77 -3.79 -17.06
C THR A 329 -2.85 -2.28 -17.21
N ILE A 330 -2.09 -1.55 -16.39
CA ILE A 330 -2.00 -0.10 -16.43
C ILE A 330 -0.67 0.27 -17.10
N SER A 331 -0.74 0.71 -18.35
CA SER A 331 0.42 1.19 -19.12
C SER A 331 0.45 2.71 -19.19
N ARG A 332 1.56 3.33 -18.77
CA ARG A 332 1.82 4.78 -18.80
C ARG A 332 3.23 5.04 -19.33
N ALA A 333 3.53 6.29 -19.67
CA ALA A 333 4.87 6.69 -20.11
C ALA A 333 5.96 6.39 -19.07
N SER A 334 5.59 6.34 -17.79
CA SER A 334 6.47 6.02 -16.66
C SER A 334 6.65 4.51 -16.40
N GLY A 335 5.90 3.64 -17.07
CA GLY A 335 5.98 2.18 -16.89
C GLY A 335 4.65 1.45 -17.09
N SER A 336 4.71 0.12 -17.06
CA SER A 336 3.53 -0.75 -17.08
C SER A 336 3.48 -1.60 -15.82
N THR A 337 2.29 -1.81 -15.27
CA THR A 337 2.06 -2.62 -14.08
C THR A 337 0.78 -3.42 -14.25
N VAL A 338 0.82 -4.70 -13.89
CA VAL A 338 -0.37 -5.55 -13.80
C VAL A 338 -0.85 -5.55 -12.35
N LEU A 339 -2.12 -5.23 -12.15
CA LEU A 339 -2.76 -5.24 -10.85
C LEU A 339 -3.85 -6.31 -10.80
N PRO A 340 -4.03 -7.00 -9.66
CA PRO A 340 -5.13 -7.92 -9.48
C PRO A 340 -6.46 -7.15 -9.42
N ALA A 341 -7.51 -7.77 -9.98
CA ALA A 341 -8.85 -7.22 -10.06
C ALA A 341 -9.92 -8.33 -10.11
N LYS A 342 -9.69 -9.47 -9.43
CA LYS A 342 -10.73 -10.50 -9.22
C LYS A 342 -11.75 -10.00 -8.20
N PHE A 343 -12.89 -9.51 -8.64
CA PHE A 343 -14.00 -9.07 -7.78
C PHE A 343 -15.32 -9.65 -8.27
N MET A 344 -16.29 -9.78 -7.37
CA MET A 344 -17.68 -10.05 -7.72
C MET A 344 -18.35 -8.74 -8.09
N LEU A 345 -18.85 -8.63 -9.32
CA LEU A 345 -19.62 -7.47 -9.75
C LEU A 345 -21.08 -7.63 -9.30
N ILE A 346 -21.55 -6.69 -8.51
CA ILE A 346 -22.98 -6.53 -8.21
C ILE A 346 -23.42 -5.22 -8.86
N ALA A 347 -24.38 -5.29 -9.76
CA ALA A 347 -24.96 -4.11 -10.40
C ALA A 347 -26.43 -3.98 -10.02
N ALA A 348 -26.91 -2.75 -9.93
CA ALA A 348 -28.32 -2.45 -9.74
C ALA A 348 -28.79 -1.47 -10.81
N MET A 349 -30.03 -1.63 -11.28
CA MET A 349 -30.64 -0.68 -12.21
C MET A 349 -32.14 -0.51 -11.93
N ASN A 350 -32.63 0.68 -12.27
CA ASN A 350 -34.05 1.01 -12.21
C ASN A 350 -34.70 0.76 -13.59
N PRO A 351 -35.98 0.34 -13.64
CA PRO A 351 -36.75 0.13 -14.87
C PRO A 351 -36.80 1.33 -15.82
N CYS A 352 -36.87 2.54 -15.24
CA CYS A 352 -36.93 3.82 -15.92
C CYS A 352 -36.09 4.82 -15.12
N PRO A 353 -35.43 5.79 -15.77
CA PRO A 353 -34.80 6.92 -15.09
C PRO A 353 -35.77 7.67 -14.16
N CYS A 354 -37.05 7.70 -14.55
CA CYS A 354 -38.16 8.25 -13.77
C CYS A 354 -38.58 7.43 -12.54
N GLY A 355 -38.06 6.21 -12.36
CA GLY A 355 -38.43 5.30 -11.28
C GLY A 355 -39.85 4.70 -11.36
N ASN A 356 -40.63 5.08 -12.37
CA ASN A 356 -42.08 4.88 -12.43
C ASN A 356 -42.54 4.09 -13.67
N PHE A 357 -41.76 3.09 -14.10
CA PHE A 357 -42.11 2.30 -15.29
C PHE A 357 -43.38 1.47 -15.04
N GLY A 358 -44.45 1.77 -15.77
CA GLY A 358 -45.72 1.04 -15.68
C GLY A 358 -46.74 1.60 -14.68
N ASN A 359 -46.52 2.80 -14.12
CA ASN A 359 -47.52 3.56 -13.37
C ASN A 359 -48.19 4.62 -14.25
#